data_AF-A0A7G9TEA4-F1
#
_entry.id   AF-A0A7G9TEA4-F1
#
_cell.length_a   1.000
_cell.length_b   1.000
_cell.length_c   1.000
_cell.angle_alpha   90.00
_cell.angle_beta   90.00
_cell.angle_gamma   90.00
#
_symmetry.space_group_name_H-M   'P 1'
#
loop_
_entity.id
_entity.type
_entity.pdbx_description
1 polymer ?
#
loop_
_entity_poly.entity_id
_entity_poly.type
_entity_poly.pdbx_seq_one_letter_code
_entity_poly.pdbx_strand_id
1 'polypeptide(L)'
;MTSEGTPLDERELIATLSARSEKLLPAQAGSFFEAPEVLNAFTQLVSSLKAPMGDDIFIEDVRIAKGAYHADVYANKNLDSMQLSLEPLLEQLGKGVASLELNAERPRPLPAADCGVAKGMLAILEASKELAAVGALVDVDHVGGAAQKLPAPTPRAISALPALKDRQSRKVDGEVTGLGRGDARGCEVQIDGGRYFIVRNLAIEDAWSWVRARAKLAGKANWDNGQWVLDTYQMQDQLALSY
;
A
#
# COMPACT_ATOMS: atom_id res chain seq x y z
N MET A 1 -0.89 6.32 -24.22
CA MET A 1 0.56 6.44 -23.96
C MET A 1 1.02 5.07 -23.53
N THR A 2 1.63 4.34 -24.45
CA THR A 2 2.24 3.03 -24.23
C THR A 2 3.50 3.26 -23.41
N SER A 3 3.54 2.75 -22.18
CA SER A 3 4.77 2.69 -21.40
C SER A 3 5.71 1.74 -22.14
N GLU A 4 6.68 2.30 -22.86
CA GLU A 4 7.82 1.55 -23.38
C GLU A 4 8.64 1.09 -22.17
N GLY A 5 8.27 -0.05 -21.61
CA GLY A 5 9.10 -0.74 -20.63
C GLY A 5 10.42 -1.11 -21.28
N THR A 6 11.52 -0.88 -20.56
CA THR A 6 12.87 -1.31 -20.95
C THR A 6 12.84 -2.76 -21.43
N PRO A 7 13.41 -3.09 -22.60
CA PRO A 7 13.49 -4.47 -23.09
C PRO A 7 14.11 -5.39 -22.03
N LEU A 8 13.55 -6.58 -21.82
CA LEU A 8 14.06 -7.59 -20.89
C LEU A 8 15.55 -7.92 -21.11
N ASP A 9 16.06 -7.73 -22.33
CA ASP A 9 17.47 -7.95 -22.70
C ASP A 9 18.47 -7.01 -21.98
N GLU A 10 18.01 -5.90 -21.40
CA GLU A 10 18.84 -4.96 -20.64
C GLU A 10 18.75 -5.16 -19.12
N ARG A 11 18.14 -6.26 -18.66
CA ARG A 11 17.93 -6.51 -17.23
C ARG A 11 18.74 -7.71 -16.76
N GLU A 12 19.22 -7.64 -15.52
CA GLU A 12 19.99 -8.71 -14.86
C GLU A 12 19.17 -9.29 -13.72
N LEU A 13 19.13 -10.62 -13.62
CA LEU A 13 18.49 -11.31 -12.50
C LEU A 13 19.30 -11.05 -11.23
N ILE A 14 18.67 -10.49 -10.20
CA ILE A 14 19.32 -10.20 -8.92
C ILE A 14 18.85 -11.11 -7.78
N ALA A 15 17.61 -11.60 -7.84
CA ALA A 15 17.07 -12.53 -6.85
C ALA A 15 15.88 -13.32 -7.39
N THR A 16 15.57 -14.46 -6.76
CA THR A 16 14.31 -15.18 -6.93
C THR A 16 13.59 -15.27 -5.59
N LEU A 17 12.33 -14.81 -5.55
CA LEU A 17 11.43 -14.99 -4.43
C LEU A 17 10.78 -16.37 -4.54
N SER A 18 10.77 -17.13 -3.45
CA SER A 18 10.28 -18.51 -3.42
C SER A 18 9.32 -18.74 -2.24
N ALA A 19 8.02 -18.91 -2.51
CA ALA A 19 7.03 -19.30 -1.52
C ALA A 19 6.73 -20.81 -1.63
N ARG A 20 7.28 -21.60 -0.71
CA ARG A 20 7.05 -23.05 -0.67
C ARG A 20 5.70 -23.38 -0.06
N SER A 21 5.03 -24.38 -0.60
CA SER A 21 3.82 -24.94 -0.02
C SER A 21 3.85 -26.46 -0.09
N GLU A 22 3.68 -27.12 1.05
CA GLU A 22 3.55 -28.59 1.11
C GLU A 22 2.29 -29.10 0.39
N LYS A 23 1.31 -28.22 0.17
CA LYS A 23 0.11 -28.51 -0.61
C LYS A 23 0.39 -28.50 -2.12
N LEU A 24 1.51 -27.92 -2.55
CA LEU A 24 1.91 -27.88 -3.96
C LEU A 24 2.61 -29.19 -4.34
N LEU A 25 1.80 -30.19 -4.64
CA LEU A 25 2.27 -31.52 -4.96
C LEU A 25 2.27 -31.77 -6.47
N PRO A 26 3.26 -32.50 -7.01
CA PRO A 26 3.17 -33.00 -8.36
C PRO A 26 1.97 -33.95 -8.45
N ALA A 27 1.05 -33.65 -9.36
CA ALA A 27 -0.05 -34.53 -9.72
C ALA A 27 0.42 -35.54 -10.78
N GLN A 28 -0.42 -36.55 -11.07
CA GLN A 28 -0.14 -37.47 -12.17
C GLN A 28 -0.09 -36.70 -13.50
N ALA A 29 0.74 -37.19 -14.43
CA ALA A 29 0.93 -36.62 -15.78
C ALA A 29 1.57 -35.21 -15.85
N GLY A 30 2.35 -34.80 -14.84
CA GLY A 30 3.15 -33.57 -14.91
C GLY A 30 2.38 -32.28 -14.62
N SER A 31 1.16 -32.40 -14.07
CA SER A 31 0.40 -31.27 -13.52
C SER A 31 0.76 -31.04 -12.04
N PHE A 32 0.27 -29.94 -11.45
CA PHE A 32 0.45 -29.62 -10.04
C PHE A 32 -0.90 -29.44 -9.36
N PHE A 33 -1.01 -29.87 -8.10
CA PHE A 33 -2.11 -29.43 -7.24
C PHE A 33 -1.77 -28.04 -6.71
N GLU A 34 -2.57 -27.05 -7.08
CA GLU A 34 -2.36 -25.68 -6.62
C GLU A 34 -2.81 -25.50 -5.17
N ALA A 35 -2.11 -24.62 -4.46
CA ALA A 35 -2.50 -24.11 -3.15
C ALA A 35 -3.00 -22.66 -3.32
N PRO A 36 -4.28 -22.46 -3.69
CA PRO A 36 -4.79 -21.16 -4.12
C PRO A 36 -4.66 -20.08 -3.05
N GLU A 37 -4.72 -20.43 -1.76
CA GLU A 37 -4.52 -19.48 -0.67
C GLU A 37 -3.08 -18.95 -0.63
N VAL A 38 -2.10 -19.83 -0.88
CA VAL A 38 -0.68 -19.45 -0.94
C VAL A 38 -0.40 -18.65 -2.21
N LEU A 39 -0.95 -19.07 -3.36
CA LEU A 39 -0.83 -18.32 -4.60
C LEU A 39 -1.36 -16.90 -4.44
N ASN A 40 -2.59 -16.74 -3.94
CA ASN A 40 -3.21 -15.43 -3.77
C ASN A 40 -2.39 -14.52 -2.83
N ALA A 41 -1.95 -15.05 -1.68
CA ALA A 41 -1.15 -14.30 -0.73
C ALA A 41 0.23 -13.93 -1.32
N PHE A 42 0.83 -14.83 -2.11
CA PHE A 42 2.12 -14.57 -2.77
C PHE A 42 2.01 -13.54 -3.89
N THR A 43 0.95 -13.60 -4.71
CA THR A 43 0.66 -12.59 -5.72
C THR A 43 0.46 -11.21 -5.08
N GLN A 44 -0.22 -11.13 -3.93
CA GLN A 44 -0.37 -9.88 -3.19
C GLN A 44 0.95 -9.35 -2.64
N LEU A 45 1.82 -10.22 -2.12
CA LEU A 45 3.17 -9.84 -1.69
C LEU A 45 3.97 -9.28 -2.87
N VAL A 46 4.01 -9.99 -4.00
CA VAL A 46 4.71 -9.55 -5.21
C VAL A 46 4.18 -8.21 -5.70
N SER A 47 2.86 -8.01 -5.71
CA SER A 47 2.26 -6.71 -6.06
C SER A 47 2.66 -5.60 -5.08
N SER A 48 2.75 -5.90 -3.79
CA SER A 48 3.14 -4.94 -2.75
C SER A 48 4.62 -4.58 -2.84
N LEU A 49 5.46 -5.53 -3.29
CA LEU A 49 6.88 -5.30 -3.59
C LEU A 49 7.07 -4.48 -4.86
N LYS A 50 6.25 -4.67 -5.91
CA LYS A 50 6.35 -3.88 -7.15
C LYS A 50 6.11 -2.38 -6.91
N ALA A 51 5.16 -2.03 -6.03
CA ALA A 51 4.73 -0.64 -5.83
C ALA A 51 5.83 0.35 -5.38
N PRO A 52 6.73 0.03 -4.42
CA PRO A 52 7.80 0.93 -4.00
C PRO A 52 9.09 0.85 -4.84
N MET A 53 9.24 -0.15 -5.72
CA MET A 53 10.52 -0.50 -6.36
C MET A 53 10.86 0.34 -7.61
N GLY A 54 9.93 1.19 -8.08
CA GLY A 54 10.17 2.10 -9.21
C GLY A 54 10.43 1.39 -10.55
N ASP A 55 10.99 2.11 -11.52
CA ASP A 55 11.29 1.58 -12.87
C ASP A 55 12.61 0.78 -12.94
N ASP A 56 13.43 0.89 -11.89
CA ASP A 56 14.77 0.33 -11.80
C ASP A 56 14.79 -1.17 -11.49
N ILE A 57 13.77 -1.65 -10.78
CA ILE A 57 13.60 -3.04 -10.38
C ILE A 57 12.30 -3.56 -10.97
N PHE A 58 12.41 -4.66 -11.71
CA PHE A 58 11.28 -5.37 -12.30
C PHE A 58 11.09 -6.72 -11.62
N ILE A 59 9.87 -6.98 -11.15
CA ILE A 59 9.50 -8.28 -10.60
C ILE A 59 8.58 -8.97 -11.61
N GLU A 60 8.91 -10.20 -11.99
CA GLU A 60 8.07 -11.01 -12.86
C GLU A 60 6.74 -11.38 -12.20
N ASP A 61 5.82 -11.89 -13.02
CA ASP A 61 4.60 -12.49 -12.49
C ASP A 61 4.88 -13.86 -11.86
N VAL A 62 4.00 -14.25 -10.94
CA VAL A 62 4.16 -15.50 -10.18
C VAL A 62 4.06 -16.70 -11.12
N ARG A 63 5.06 -17.58 -11.04
CA ARG A 63 5.10 -18.86 -11.77
C ARG A 63 5.27 -20.03 -10.82
N ILE A 64 4.82 -21.21 -11.22
CA ILE A 64 4.99 -22.45 -10.44
C ILE A 64 6.22 -23.18 -10.95
N ALA A 65 7.17 -23.49 -10.06
CA ALA A 65 8.27 -24.38 -10.37
C ALA A 65 8.71 -25.15 -9.12
N LYS A 66 9.17 -26.39 -9.30
CA LYS A 66 9.83 -27.20 -8.23
C LYS A 66 9.08 -27.26 -6.88
N GLY A 67 7.75 -27.30 -6.87
CA GLY A 67 6.98 -27.38 -5.61
C GLY A 67 6.82 -26.04 -4.88
N ALA A 68 7.07 -24.91 -5.55
CA ALA A 68 6.93 -23.58 -5.00
C ALA A 68 6.36 -22.59 -6.02
N TYR A 69 5.85 -21.49 -5.50
CA TYR A 69 5.56 -20.30 -6.28
C TYR A 69 6.80 -19.41 -6.31
N HIS A 70 7.18 -18.95 -7.50
CA HIS A 70 8.38 -18.16 -7.74
C HIS A 70 8.04 -16.84 -8.40
N ALA A 71 8.81 -15.81 -8.07
CA ALA A 71 8.85 -14.56 -8.82
C ALA A 71 10.32 -14.12 -8.93
N ASP A 72 10.79 -13.94 -10.15
CA ASP A 72 12.14 -13.46 -10.41
C ASP A 72 12.18 -11.94 -10.30
N VAL A 73 13.26 -11.43 -9.74
CA VAL A 73 13.53 -10.01 -9.56
C VAL A 73 14.73 -9.64 -10.42
N TYR A 74 14.49 -8.70 -11.32
CA TYR A 74 15.47 -8.17 -12.24
C TYR A 74 15.74 -6.71 -11.93
N ALA A 75 16.94 -6.25 -12.22
CA ALA A 75 17.31 -4.85 -12.16
C ALA A 75 17.89 -4.39 -13.50
N ASN A 76 17.80 -3.09 -13.77
CA ASN A 76 18.38 -2.50 -14.98
C ASN A 76 19.92 -2.62 -14.95
N LYS A 77 20.55 -3.10 -16.03
CA LYS A 77 22.02 -3.26 -16.14
C LYS A 77 22.81 -1.97 -15.95
N ASN A 78 22.18 -0.81 -16.12
CA ASN A 78 22.82 0.50 -16.00
C ASN A 78 22.87 1.04 -14.55
N LEU A 79 22.32 0.31 -13.58
CA LEU A 79 22.46 0.65 -12.16
C LEU A 79 23.80 0.12 -11.65
N ASP A 80 24.58 0.98 -10.97
CA ASP A 80 25.84 0.57 -10.34
C ASP A 80 25.61 -0.64 -9.43
N SER A 81 26.54 -1.60 -9.45
CA SER A 81 26.43 -2.87 -8.73
C SER A 81 26.24 -2.76 -7.22
N MET A 82 26.55 -1.59 -6.63
CA MET A 82 26.24 -1.27 -5.23
C MET A 82 24.76 -0.99 -4.95
N GLN A 83 23.93 -0.78 -5.98
CA GLN A 83 22.49 -0.52 -5.86
C GLN A 83 21.63 -1.76 -6.26
N LEU A 84 22.25 -2.82 -6.79
CA LEU A 84 21.60 -4.03 -7.30
C LEU A 84 21.31 -5.05 -6.18
N SER A 85 20.64 -4.66 -5.09
CA SER A 85 20.35 -5.60 -4.00
C SER A 85 19.02 -5.33 -3.31
N LEU A 86 18.28 -6.40 -3.01
CA LEU A 86 17.12 -6.36 -2.12
C LEU A 86 17.51 -6.33 -0.64
N GLU A 87 18.79 -6.53 -0.30
CA GLU A 87 19.24 -6.60 1.09
C GLU A 87 18.90 -5.35 1.91
N PRO A 88 19.07 -4.10 1.41
CA PRO A 88 18.68 -2.92 2.17
C PRO A 88 17.19 -2.89 2.48
N LEU A 89 16.35 -3.34 1.54
CA LEU A 89 14.91 -3.47 1.75
C LEU A 89 14.60 -4.52 2.81
N LEU A 90 15.22 -5.70 2.74
CA LEU A 90 15.03 -6.78 3.71
C LEU A 90 15.49 -6.36 5.10
N GLU A 91 16.60 -5.63 5.21
CA GLU A 91 17.08 -5.07 6.48
C GLU A 91 16.09 -4.04 7.05
N GLN A 92 15.57 -3.13 6.21
CA GLN A 92 14.55 -2.17 6.61
C GLN A 92 13.25 -2.85 7.06
N LEU A 93 12.79 -3.87 6.33
CA LEU A 93 11.64 -4.68 6.69
C LEU A 93 11.87 -5.38 8.04
N GLY A 94 13.06 -5.94 8.26
CA GLY A 94 13.43 -6.61 9.51
C GLY A 94 13.43 -5.66 10.70
N LYS A 95 13.99 -4.45 10.54
CA LYS A 95 13.91 -3.38 11.55
C LYS A 95 12.45 -2.98 11.81
N GLY A 96 11.66 -2.85 10.75
CA GLY A 96 10.23 -2.55 10.83
C GLY A 96 9.47 -3.59 11.63
N VAL A 97 9.68 -4.88 11.37
CA VAL A 97 9.10 -5.98 12.15
C VAL A 97 9.46 -5.83 13.62
N ALA A 98 10.75 -5.70 13.96
CA ALA A 98 11.17 -5.55 15.35
C ALA A 98 10.52 -4.35 16.05
N SER A 99 10.42 -3.20 15.36
CA SER A 99 9.74 -2.01 15.88
C SER A 99 8.24 -2.23 16.10
N LEU A 100 7.56 -2.95 15.19
CA LEU A 100 6.14 -3.27 15.31
C LEU A 100 5.87 -4.27 16.45
N GLU A 101 6.70 -5.30 16.60
CA GLU A 101 6.60 -6.24 17.72
C GLU A 101 6.72 -5.52 19.07
N LEU A 102 7.73 -4.64 19.22
CA LEU A 102 7.91 -3.83 20.42
C LEU A 102 6.74 -2.87 20.66
N ASN A 103 6.16 -2.33 19.59
CA ASN A 103 5.00 -1.43 19.69
C ASN A 103 3.75 -2.15 20.20
N ALA A 104 3.58 -3.43 19.86
CA ALA A 104 2.43 -4.24 20.27
C ALA A 104 2.41 -4.60 21.76
N GLU A 105 3.55 -4.44 22.44
CA GLU A 105 3.66 -4.58 23.90
C GLU A 105 3.36 -3.27 24.65
N ARG A 106 3.13 -2.15 23.93
CA ARG A 106 2.86 -0.86 24.58
C ARG A 106 1.42 -0.81 25.10
N PRO A 107 1.19 -0.17 26.26
CA PRO A 107 -0.18 0.09 26.76
C PRO A 107 -1.04 0.91 25.79
N ARG A 108 -0.39 1.76 24.98
CA ARG A 108 -1.00 2.51 23.88
C ARG A 108 -0.10 2.38 22.65
N PRO A 109 -0.40 1.44 21.75
CA PRO A 109 0.36 1.27 20.52
C PRO A 109 0.33 2.53 19.67
N LEU A 110 1.45 2.83 19.03
CA LEU A 110 1.57 3.93 18.08
C LEU A 110 1.15 3.50 16.67
N PRO A 111 0.76 4.46 15.80
CA PRO A 111 0.64 4.22 14.37
C PRO A 111 1.95 3.71 13.74
N ALA A 112 1.85 2.90 12.68
CA ALA A 112 3.01 2.30 12.01
C ALA A 112 4.07 3.33 11.55
N ALA A 113 3.61 4.49 11.07
CA ALA A 113 4.52 5.57 10.65
C ALA A 113 5.41 6.07 11.80
N ASP A 114 4.87 6.13 13.02
CA ASP A 114 5.60 6.56 14.22
C ASP A 114 6.52 5.44 14.76
N CYS A 115 6.37 4.20 14.25
CA CYS A 115 7.32 3.10 14.42
C CYS A 115 8.41 3.08 13.33
N GLY A 116 8.47 4.10 12.46
CA GLY A 116 9.41 4.14 11.34
C GLY A 116 9.00 3.25 10.16
N VAL A 117 7.75 2.76 10.13
CA VAL A 117 7.24 1.89 9.06
C VAL A 117 6.39 2.71 8.09
N ALA A 118 6.93 2.98 6.91
CA ALA A 118 6.22 3.67 5.83
C ALA A 118 5.06 2.83 5.29
N LYS A 119 4.06 3.48 4.67
CA LYS A 119 2.85 2.81 4.13
C LYS A 119 3.16 1.65 3.18
N GLY A 120 4.09 1.83 2.24
CA GLY A 120 4.47 0.76 1.31
C GLY A 120 5.14 -0.42 2.02
N MET A 121 5.96 -0.12 3.03
CA MET A 121 6.62 -1.14 3.84
C MET A 121 5.61 -1.91 4.70
N LEU A 122 4.62 -1.22 5.26
CA LEU A 122 3.51 -1.86 5.99
C LEU A 122 2.72 -2.82 5.09
N ALA A 123 2.42 -2.44 3.85
CA ALA A 123 1.72 -3.31 2.91
C ALA A 123 2.49 -4.60 2.61
N ILE A 124 3.82 -4.51 2.45
CA ILE A 124 4.70 -5.69 2.28
C ILE A 124 4.64 -6.59 3.53
N LEU A 125 4.72 -6.00 4.72
CA LEU A 125 4.69 -6.73 5.99
C LEU A 125 3.32 -7.35 6.30
N GLU A 126 2.23 -6.71 5.90
CA GLU A 126 0.88 -7.26 5.99
C GLU A 126 0.72 -8.47 5.06
N ALA A 127 1.18 -8.36 3.81
CA ALA A 127 1.17 -9.47 2.86
C ALA A 127 2.06 -10.63 3.31
N SER A 128 3.25 -10.35 3.87
CA SER A 128 4.13 -11.39 4.40
C SER A 128 3.55 -12.09 5.64
N LYS A 129 2.84 -11.35 6.50
CA LYS A 129 2.06 -11.91 7.61
C LYS A 129 0.96 -12.85 7.12
N GLU A 130 0.27 -12.52 6.02
CA GLU A 130 -0.78 -13.39 5.47
C GLU A 130 -0.22 -14.69 4.88
N LEU A 131 0.92 -14.62 4.19
CA LEU A 131 1.65 -15.81 3.74
C LEU A 131 2.07 -16.70 4.90
N ALA A 132 2.65 -16.11 5.95
CA ALA A 132 3.05 -16.86 7.13
C ALA A 132 1.83 -17.53 7.82
N ALA A 133 0.69 -16.85 7.85
CA ALA A 133 -0.55 -17.39 8.43
C ALA A 133 -1.11 -18.61 7.67
N VAL A 134 -0.90 -18.68 6.35
CA VAL A 134 -1.25 -19.86 5.54
C VAL A 134 -0.15 -20.94 5.50
N GLY A 135 0.89 -20.78 6.32
CA GLY A 135 1.96 -21.75 6.48
C GLY A 135 3.08 -21.67 5.43
N ALA A 136 3.15 -20.58 4.66
CA ALA A 136 4.17 -20.37 3.65
C ALA A 136 5.13 -19.24 4.07
N LEU A 137 6.43 -19.52 4.10
CA LEU A 137 7.47 -18.50 4.23
C LEU A 137 8.08 -18.22 2.86
N VAL A 138 8.56 -17.00 2.68
CA VAL A 138 9.21 -16.57 1.44
C VAL A 138 10.70 -16.53 1.64
N ASP A 139 11.39 -17.38 0.90
CA ASP A 139 12.84 -17.34 0.76
C ASP A 139 13.20 -16.37 -0.38
N VAL A 140 14.27 -15.61 -0.22
CA VAL A 140 14.85 -14.68 -1.19
C VAL A 140 16.24 -15.20 -1.55
N ASP A 141 16.32 -15.83 -2.71
CA ASP A 141 17.55 -16.44 -3.23
C ASP A 141 18.28 -15.40 -4.09
N HIS A 142 19.28 -14.73 -3.52
CA HIS A 142 20.10 -13.74 -4.24
C HIS A 142 21.07 -14.40 -5.22
N VAL A 143 21.26 -13.80 -6.39
CA VAL A 143 22.29 -14.25 -7.34
C VAL A 143 23.68 -13.97 -6.77
N GLY A 144 24.41 -15.02 -6.40
CA GLY A 144 25.76 -14.92 -5.81
C GLY A 144 25.80 -14.62 -4.31
N GLY A 145 24.64 -14.54 -3.65
CA GLY A 145 24.51 -14.25 -2.21
C GLY A 145 23.97 -15.42 -1.39
N ALA A 146 23.87 -15.21 -0.07
CA ALA A 146 23.18 -16.14 0.81
C ALA A 146 21.66 -15.97 0.68
N ALA A 147 20.93 -17.08 0.73
CA ALA A 147 19.48 -17.04 0.82
C ALA A 147 19.04 -16.37 2.13
N GLN A 148 18.08 -15.45 2.03
CA GLN A 148 17.50 -14.76 3.18
C GLN A 148 16.00 -15.03 3.26
N LYS A 149 15.42 -14.91 4.45
CA LYS A 149 13.96 -14.99 4.60
C LYS A 149 13.35 -13.61 4.57
N LEU A 150 12.27 -13.44 3.84
CA LEU A 150 11.49 -12.21 3.88
C LEU A 150 10.88 -12.05 5.29
N PRO A 151 11.11 -10.93 5.99
CA PRO A 151 10.60 -10.72 7.33
C PRO A 151 9.06 -10.74 7.36
N ALA A 152 8.52 -11.47 8.33
CA ALA A 152 7.08 -11.53 8.59
C ALA A 152 6.81 -11.16 10.06
N PRO A 153 5.97 -10.14 10.33
CA PRO A 153 5.56 -9.82 11.69
C PRO A 153 4.55 -10.85 12.21
N THR A 154 4.42 -10.91 13.52
CA THR A 154 3.37 -11.68 14.17
C THR A 154 1.99 -11.06 13.85
N PRO A 155 0.91 -11.86 13.84
CA PRO A 155 -0.44 -11.32 13.72
C PRO A 155 -0.75 -10.26 14.78
N ARG A 156 -0.21 -10.43 15.99
CA ARG A 156 -0.35 -9.48 17.10
C ARG A 156 0.24 -8.11 16.75
N ALA A 157 1.45 -8.08 16.19
CA ALA A 157 2.14 -6.84 15.83
C ALA A 157 1.33 -5.96 14.88
N ILE A 158 0.69 -6.57 13.87
CA ILE A 158 -0.20 -5.85 12.94
C ILE A 158 -1.52 -5.47 13.62
N SER A 159 -2.15 -6.39 14.35
CA SER A 159 -3.45 -6.13 14.98
C SER A 159 -3.43 -5.06 16.09
N ALA A 160 -2.27 -4.87 16.73
CA ALA A 160 -2.09 -3.87 17.77
C ALA A 160 -1.98 -2.45 17.21
N LEU A 161 -1.69 -2.30 15.92
CA LEU A 161 -1.66 -0.98 15.29
C LEU A 161 -3.02 -0.30 15.46
N PRO A 162 -3.06 0.98 15.84
CA PRO A 162 -4.29 1.74 15.82
C PRO A 162 -4.91 1.62 14.42
N ALA A 163 -6.14 1.13 14.35
CA ALA A 163 -6.82 1.04 13.07
C ALA A 163 -6.81 2.45 12.43
N LEU A 164 -6.63 2.55 11.11
CA LEU A 164 -6.79 3.83 10.41
C LEU A 164 -8.15 4.50 10.66
N LYS A 165 -9.12 3.72 11.18
CA LYS A 165 -10.42 4.18 11.70
C LYS A 165 -10.34 5.09 12.94
N ASP A 166 -9.21 5.12 13.65
CA ASP A 166 -9.00 5.97 14.84
C ASP A 166 -8.35 7.31 14.53
N ARG A 167 -8.29 7.72 13.25
CA ARG A 167 -8.19 9.15 12.93
C ARG A 167 -9.48 9.81 13.40
N GLN A 168 -9.46 10.29 14.64
CA GLN A 168 -10.57 11.04 15.24
C GLN A 168 -11.10 12.01 14.21
N SER A 169 -12.40 11.90 13.95
CA SER A 169 -13.06 12.73 12.96
C SER A 169 -12.73 14.21 13.20
N ARG A 170 -12.50 14.94 12.13
CA ARG A 170 -12.11 16.35 12.22
C ARG A 170 -13.32 17.23 12.04
N LYS A 171 -13.42 18.27 12.89
CA LYS A 171 -14.32 19.37 12.60
C LYS A 171 -13.77 20.14 11.40
N VAL A 172 -14.62 20.36 10.40
CA VAL A 172 -14.37 21.24 9.26
C VAL A 172 -15.29 22.43 9.40
N ASP A 173 -14.74 23.62 9.31
CA ASP A 173 -15.46 24.89 9.49
C ASP A 173 -14.66 25.97 8.76
N GLY A 174 -15.06 26.28 7.53
CA GLY A 174 -14.29 27.16 6.67
C GLY A 174 -14.96 27.44 5.34
N GLU A 175 -14.30 28.26 4.53
CA GLU A 175 -14.80 28.71 3.24
C GLU A 175 -14.38 27.74 2.13
N VAL A 176 -15.29 27.44 1.21
CA VAL A 176 -14.97 26.64 0.02
C VAL A 176 -14.24 27.52 -1.00
N THR A 177 -12.95 27.27 -1.21
CA THR A 177 -12.06 28.10 -2.05
C THR A 177 -11.62 27.45 -3.35
N GLY A 178 -11.81 26.14 -3.51
CA GLY A 178 -11.28 25.38 -4.64
C GLY A 178 -12.00 24.06 -4.87
N LEU A 179 -11.78 23.48 -6.04
CA LEU A 179 -12.40 22.24 -6.49
C LEU A 179 -11.32 21.24 -6.90
N GLY A 180 -11.41 20.01 -6.42
CA GLY A 180 -10.52 18.90 -6.76
C GLY A 180 -11.18 17.88 -7.69
N ARG A 181 -10.48 16.78 -7.96
CA ARG A 181 -11.00 15.70 -8.83
C ARG A 181 -11.75 14.71 -7.95
N GLY A 182 -13.08 14.80 -7.98
CA GLY A 182 -13.96 13.88 -7.24
C GLY A 182 -13.83 12.42 -7.67
N ASP A 183 -14.48 11.53 -6.92
CA ASP A 183 -14.60 10.11 -7.20
C ASP A 183 -16.07 9.64 -7.11
N ALA A 184 -16.31 8.32 -7.15
CA ALA A 184 -17.65 7.75 -7.06
C ALA A 184 -18.41 8.08 -5.76
N ARG A 185 -17.72 8.59 -4.72
CA ARG A 185 -18.33 8.98 -3.44
C ARG A 185 -18.82 10.43 -3.47
N GLY A 186 -18.26 11.29 -4.32
CA GLY A 186 -18.63 12.70 -4.45
C GLY A 186 -17.50 13.59 -4.96
N CYS A 187 -17.66 14.91 -4.79
CA CYS A 187 -16.69 15.90 -5.27
C CYS A 187 -15.72 16.37 -4.19
N GLU A 188 -14.48 16.64 -4.59
CA GLU A 188 -13.47 17.25 -3.73
C GLU A 188 -13.61 18.77 -3.68
N VAL A 189 -13.60 19.35 -2.49
CA VAL A 189 -13.58 20.80 -2.27
C VAL A 189 -12.40 21.18 -1.39
N GLN A 190 -11.78 22.32 -1.69
CA GLN A 190 -10.72 22.92 -0.88
C GLN A 190 -11.33 23.88 0.14
N ILE A 191 -10.87 23.79 1.39
CA ILE A 191 -11.33 24.68 2.47
C ILE A 191 -10.22 25.66 2.86
N ASP A 192 -10.54 26.95 2.90
CA ASP A 192 -9.67 28.08 3.26
C ASP A 192 -8.32 28.12 2.50
N GLY A 193 -8.28 27.66 1.25
CA GLY A 193 -7.06 27.55 0.45
C GLY A 193 -6.10 26.45 0.92
N GLY A 194 -6.55 25.61 1.86
CA GLY A 194 -5.75 24.55 2.48
C GLY A 194 -6.03 23.18 1.89
N ARG A 195 -6.56 22.28 2.72
CA ARG A 195 -6.74 20.86 2.39
C ARG A 195 -7.99 20.62 1.56
N TYR A 196 -7.95 19.55 0.78
CA TYR A 196 -9.10 19.01 0.07
C TYR A 196 -9.85 17.98 0.91
N PHE A 197 -11.17 18.01 0.77
CA PHE A 197 -12.10 17.08 1.40
C PHE A 197 -13.10 16.59 0.35
N ILE A 198 -13.41 15.29 0.35
CA ILE A 198 -14.52 14.78 -0.44
C ILE A 198 -15.82 15.07 0.31
N VAL A 199 -16.78 15.67 -0.36
CA VAL A 199 -18.13 15.86 0.16
C VAL A 199 -19.02 14.79 -0.46
N ARG A 200 -19.55 13.90 0.38
CA ARG A 200 -20.30 12.74 -0.10
C ARG A 200 -21.57 13.16 -0.83
N ASN A 201 -21.85 12.53 -1.96
CA ASN A 201 -23.00 12.80 -2.83
C ASN A 201 -23.09 14.24 -3.37
N LEU A 202 -22.01 15.02 -3.32
CA LEU A 202 -21.96 16.34 -3.93
C LEU A 202 -21.72 16.22 -5.43
N ALA A 203 -22.62 16.78 -6.24
CA ALA A 203 -22.44 16.92 -7.67
C ALA A 203 -21.43 18.03 -8.00
N ILE A 204 -20.75 17.91 -9.15
CA ILE A 204 -19.68 18.85 -9.53
C ILE A 204 -20.22 20.26 -9.81
N GLU A 205 -21.44 20.35 -10.33
CA GLU A 205 -22.14 21.59 -10.60
C GLU A 205 -22.44 22.37 -9.31
N ASP A 206 -22.90 21.66 -8.28
CA ASP A 206 -23.17 22.22 -6.96
C ASP A 206 -21.86 22.66 -6.28
N ALA A 207 -20.81 21.82 -6.36
CA ALA A 207 -19.49 22.16 -5.83
C ALA A 207 -18.92 23.44 -6.48
N TRP A 208 -19.11 23.60 -7.79
CA TRP A 208 -18.71 24.81 -8.50
C TRP A 208 -19.48 26.06 -8.04
N SER A 209 -20.78 25.91 -7.76
CA SER A 209 -21.59 26.99 -7.21
C SER A 209 -21.07 27.44 -5.84
N TRP A 210 -20.63 26.51 -5.00
CA TRP A 210 -20.09 26.80 -3.66
C TRP A 210 -18.77 27.55 -3.70
N VAL A 211 -17.87 27.16 -4.62
CA VAL A 211 -16.60 27.87 -4.84
C VAL A 211 -16.86 29.31 -5.28
N ARG A 212 -17.78 29.54 -6.23
CA ARG A 212 -18.13 30.89 -6.70
C ARG A 212 -18.75 31.74 -5.60
N ALA A 213 -19.63 31.15 -4.80
CA ALA A 213 -20.31 31.84 -3.70
C ALA A 213 -19.39 32.03 -2.48
N ARG A 214 -18.17 31.48 -2.48
CA ARG A 214 -17.28 31.43 -1.30
C ARG A 214 -18.05 30.93 -0.08
N ALA A 215 -18.83 29.87 -0.29
CA ALA A 215 -19.80 29.41 0.69
C ALA A 215 -19.11 28.80 1.92
N LYS A 216 -19.71 28.95 3.09
CA LYS A 216 -19.17 28.38 4.33
C LYS A 216 -19.66 26.95 4.51
N LEU A 217 -18.72 26.02 4.64
CA LEU A 217 -18.94 24.61 4.91
C LEU A 217 -18.57 24.30 6.36
N ALA A 218 -19.54 23.83 7.13
CA ALA A 218 -19.32 23.31 8.47
C ALA A 218 -19.75 21.84 8.56
N GLY A 219 -18.93 21.00 9.16
CA GLY A 219 -19.25 19.58 9.28
C GLY A 219 -18.19 18.77 9.99
N LYS A 220 -18.34 17.45 9.90
CA LYS A 220 -17.42 16.49 10.49
C LYS A 220 -16.89 15.57 9.40
N ALA A 221 -15.59 15.62 9.17
CA ALA A 221 -14.92 14.78 8.19
C ALA A 221 -14.37 13.52 8.86
N ASN A 222 -14.69 12.38 8.28
CA ASN A 222 -14.17 11.07 8.66
C ASN A 222 -13.07 10.65 7.67
N TRP A 223 -12.15 9.81 8.12
CA TRP A 223 -11.14 9.26 7.22
C TRP A 223 -11.72 8.05 6.49
N ASP A 224 -11.72 8.09 5.16
CA ASP A 224 -12.25 7.01 4.32
C ASP A 224 -11.37 6.86 3.06
N ASN A 225 -10.83 5.65 2.86
CA ASN A 225 -9.96 5.26 1.74
C ASN A 225 -8.85 6.24 1.38
N GLY A 226 -8.17 6.81 2.39
CA GLY A 226 -6.99 7.66 2.18
C GLY A 226 -7.28 9.15 2.01
N GLN A 227 -8.54 9.57 2.13
CA GLN A 227 -8.96 10.97 2.08
C GLN A 227 -9.90 11.31 3.25
N TRP A 228 -10.06 12.60 3.52
CA TRP A 228 -11.06 13.09 4.46
C TRP A 228 -12.39 13.26 3.72
N VAL A 229 -13.44 12.61 4.23
CA VAL A 229 -14.78 12.60 3.65
C VAL A 229 -15.77 13.23 4.62
N LEU A 230 -16.53 14.24 4.18
CA LEU A 230 -17.66 14.79 4.91
C LEU A 230 -18.93 14.02 4.56
N ASP A 231 -19.41 13.22 5.52
CA ASP A 231 -20.69 12.50 5.39
C ASP A 231 -21.89 13.33 5.85
N THR A 232 -21.67 14.27 6.77
CA THR A 232 -22.71 15.18 7.27
C THR A 232 -22.12 16.57 7.38
N TYR A 233 -22.78 17.52 6.71
CA TYR A 233 -22.33 18.90 6.63
C TYR A 233 -23.53 19.84 6.53
N GLN A 234 -23.26 21.11 6.85
CA GLN A 234 -24.18 22.22 6.69
C GLN A 234 -23.49 23.28 5.84
N MET A 235 -24.23 23.79 4.87
CA MET A 235 -23.85 24.98 4.12
C MET A 235 -24.50 26.18 4.78
N GLN A 236 -23.70 27.19 5.10
CA GLN A 236 -24.20 28.51 5.45
C GLN A 236 -24.07 29.39 4.21
N ASP A 237 -25.21 29.75 3.64
CA ASP A 237 -25.25 30.78 2.62
C ASP A 237 -24.80 32.10 3.26
N GLN A 238 -23.74 32.69 2.73
CA GLN A 238 -23.54 34.11 2.94
C GLN A 238 -24.67 34.79 2.17
N LEU A 239 -25.67 35.28 2.91
CA LEU A 239 -26.62 36.27 2.42
C LEU A 239 -25.81 37.33 1.68
N ALA A 240 -25.97 37.37 0.36
CA ALA A 240 -25.35 38.36 -0.49
C ALA A 240 -25.72 39.74 0.08
N LEU A 241 -24.74 40.45 0.63
CA LEU A 241 -24.84 41.89 0.78
C LEU A 241 -24.85 42.45 -0.64
N SER A 242 -26.06 42.60 -1.16
CA SER A 242 -26.34 43.38 -2.36
C SER A 242 -25.82 44.81 -2.17
N TYR A 243 -24.83 45.19 -2.98
CA TYR A 243 -24.49 46.57 -3.32
C TYR A 243 -24.33 46.68 -4.83
#